data_AF-A0A1I4T8B1-F1
#
_entry.id   AF-A0A1I4T8B1-F1
#
_cell.length_a   1.000
_cell.length_b   1.000
_cell.length_c   1.000
_cell.angle_alpha   90.00
_cell.angle_beta   90.00
_cell.angle_gamma   90.00
#
_symmetry.space_group_name_H-M   'P 1'
#
loop_
_entity.id
_entity.type
_entity.pdbx_description
1 polymer ?
#
loop_
_entity_poly.entity_id
_entity_poly.type
_entity_poly.pdbx_seq_one_letter_code
_entity_poly.pdbx_strand_id
1 'polypeptide(L)'
;MSGFVQRKWRWLGVGGGEAVEAVLAMLTETAAATGIPEAERAVLAQALEGDPDRETLLPAVRAGLSLLPPESVLGHLRSLWATGVRWLNERGLERCRVLCSTAPSLDLVSKRSHAVSGGPAFSLFATAATRGAIPVPNRFLDELLAWAPLSVIDDLIDHGGLMPEDAPWTRRGAEEGLYLRARLTPASITGEQAERLAWQAYLRRQSFLIGETLVRQEPDDVWDLLYDVVMDGDVTALNALDAALPRPQQIELRDLKSGALSGQWPPSMTEDRGLWLLMAALWRPSNLVDAGRSPFYALVALNRAYDLVKAGDLDAAAQQAYSLTRGSVSNRKVPADLVQEAHAIAAYAAVGQSERLDSPTVRDRLLDSAEEHAEKAAAQGGAVAERNLRLLRAWRGTRRNDRGPFSDPFLDIGLDHGADGWEERCREIFRQHEGDARAQSELNMAEERIRGALRGEAGWDVFYQLPVDRSRYVMPSQVPKHLVPPVEPLSRRTSVTSGGELEAIRARAAVELLNDFRTTAPRLDRHSSVR
;
A
#
# COMPACT_ATOMS: atom_id res chain seq x y z
N MET A 1 -32.11 -33.07 -55.95
CA MET A 1 -32.98 -31.86 -55.88
C MET A 1 -33.33 -31.43 -57.31
N SER A 2 -34.59 -31.10 -57.62
CA SER A 2 -34.98 -30.72 -59.00
C SER A 2 -34.49 -29.31 -59.35
N GLY A 3 -34.16 -29.05 -60.63
CA GLY A 3 -33.66 -27.74 -61.07
C GLY A 3 -34.65 -26.57 -60.86
N PHE A 4 -35.95 -26.89 -60.69
CA PHE A 4 -36.98 -25.91 -60.36
C PHE A 4 -36.90 -25.42 -58.91
N VAL A 5 -36.65 -26.33 -57.96
CA VAL A 5 -36.51 -26.02 -56.53
C VAL A 5 -35.24 -25.19 -56.29
N GLN A 6 -34.12 -25.54 -56.94
CA GLN A 6 -32.89 -24.73 -56.87
C GLN A 6 -33.09 -23.30 -57.40
N ARG A 7 -33.95 -23.12 -58.39
CA ARG A 7 -34.28 -21.79 -58.94
C ARG A 7 -35.04 -20.93 -57.95
N LYS A 8 -35.96 -21.52 -57.17
CA LYS A 8 -36.69 -20.81 -56.10
C LYS A 8 -35.74 -20.33 -55.01
N TRP A 9 -34.85 -21.19 -54.52
CA TRP A 9 -33.83 -20.82 -53.53
C TRP A 9 -32.89 -19.72 -54.02
N ARG A 10 -32.47 -19.78 -55.29
CA ARG A 10 -31.64 -18.73 -55.91
C ARG A 10 -32.31 -17.35 -55.86
N TRP A 11 -33.64 -17.27 -56.01
CA TRP A 11 -34.37 -16.01 -55.93
C TRP A 11 -34.48 -15.44 -54.53
N LEU A 12 -34.17 -16.24 -53.52
CA LEU A 12 -34.11 -15.83 -52.12
C LEU A 12 -32.67 -15.55 -51.67
N GLY A 13 -31.70 -15.49 -52.58
CA GLY A 13 -30.30 -15.20 -52.24
C GLY A 13 -29.50 -16.41 -51.76
N VAL A 14 -29.97 -17.63 -52.05
CA VAL A 14 -29.29 -18.91 -51.74
C VAL A 14 -28.83 -19.55 -53.05
N GLY A 15 -27.55 -19.43 -53.38
CA GLY A 15 -27.00 -19.89 -54.66
C GLY A 15 -26.03 -21.07 -54.50
N GLY A 16 -26.27 -22.16 -55.21
CA GLY A 16 -25.42 -23.37 -55.18
C GLY A 16 -25.99 -24.48 -54.30
N GLY A 17 -25.60 -25.73 -54.56
CA GLY A 17 -26.11 -26.91 -53.84
C GLY A 17 -25.78 -26.86 -52.34
N GLU A 18 -24.52 -26.57 -52.01
CA GLU A 18 -24.03 -26.45 -50.63
C GLU A 18 -24.78 -25.37 -49.83
N ALA A 19 -25.11 -24.23 -50.46
CA ALA A 19 -25.88 -23.17 -49.82
C ALA A 19 -27.31 -23.61 -49.50
N VAL A 20 -27.94 -24.39 -50.39
CA VAL A 20 -29.28 -24.93 -50.13
C VAL A 20 -29.23 -26.00 -49.04
N GLU A 21 -28.23 -26.87 -49.03
CA GLU A 21 -28.04 -27.86 -47.97
C GLU A 21 -27.83 -27.21 -46.60
N ALA A 22 -26.98 -26.17 -46.52
CA ALA A 22 -26.77 -25.40 -45.29
C ALA A 22 -28.07 -24.74 -44.79
N VAL A 23 -28.86 -24.17 -45.69
CA VAL A 23 -30.16 -23.59 -45.35
C VAL A 23 -31.15 -24.66 -44.89
N LEU A 24 -31.25 -25.80 -45.58
CA LEU A 24 -32.18 -26.87 -45.20
C LEU A 24 -31.82 -27.51 -43.86
N ALA A 25 -30.52 -27.69 -43.57
CA ALA A 25 -30.05 -28.16 -42.28
C ALA A 25 -30.48 -27.21 -41.15
N MET A 26 -30.27 -25.91 -41.34
CA MET A 26 -30.73 -24.89 -40.41
C MET A 26 -32.26 -24.87 -40.24
N LEU A 27 -33.01 -24.94 -41.34
CA LEU A 27 -34.48 -24.95 -41.31
C LEU A 27 -35.03 -26.18 -40.58
N THR A 28 -34.37 -27.32 -40.72
CA THR A 28 -34.76 -28.56 -40.03
C THR A 28 -34.60 -28.41 -38.52
N GLU A 29 -33.48 -27.85 -38.06
CA GLU A 29 -33.25 -27.62 -36.64
C GLU A 29 -34.18 -26.53 -36.07
N THR A 30 -34.42 -25.44 -36.80
CA THR A 30 -35.31 -24.38 -36.32
C THR A 30 -36.79 -24.78 -36.32
N ALA A 31 -37.25 -25.59 -37.29
CA ALA A 31 -38.61 -26.11 -37.29
C ALA A 31 -38.88 -27.09 -36.13
N ALA A 32 -37.84 -27.81 -35.69
CA ALA A 32 -37.89 -28.71 -34.54
C ALA A 32 -37.76 -28.00 -33.19
N ALA A 33 -37.45 -26.68 -33.17
CA ALA A 33 -37.30 -25.93 -31.93
C ALA A 33 -38.61 -25.87 -31.13
N THR A 34 -38.48 -26.08 -29.82
CA THR A 34 -39.64 -26.01 -28.91
C THR A 34 -40.03 -24.55 -28.68
N GLY A 35 -41.33 -24.24 -28.78
CA GLY A 35 -41.85 -22.88 -28.54
C GLY A 35 -41.96 -21.99 -29.79
N ILE A 36 -41.64 -22.51 -30.98
CA ILE A 36 -41.93 -21.79 -32.23
C ILE A 36 -43.46 -21.71 -32.43
N PRO A 37 -44.02 -20.53 -32.78
CA PRO A 37 -45.44 -20.44 -33.03
C PRO A 37 -45.81 -21.20 -34.32
N GLU A 38 -47.05 -21.71 -34.35
CA GLU A 38 -47.49 -22.65 -35.39
C GLU A 38 -47.48 -22.02 -36.80
N ALA A 39 -47.71 -20.70 -36.90
CA ALA A 39 -47.68 -19.97 -38.16
C ALA A 39 -46.26 -19.95 -38.77
N GLU A 40 -45.24 -19.63 -37.96
CA GLU A 40 -43.84 -19.65 -38.37
C GLU A 40 -43.38 -21.08 -38.65
N ARG A 41 -43.82 -22.07 -37.85
CA ARG A 41 -43.54 -23.50 -38.12
C ARG A 41 -44.07 -23.94 -39.47
N ALA A 42 -45.29 -23.56 -39.82
CA ALA A 42 -45.89 -23.88 -41.13
C ALA A 42 -45.08 -23.27 -42.29
N VAL A 43 -44.60 -22.03 -42.15
CA VAL A 43 -43.73 -21.38 -43.14
C VAL A 43 -42.40 -22.12 -43.31
N LEU A 44 -41.77 -22.55 -42.22
CA LEU A 44 -40.52 -23.32 -42.28
C LEU A 44 -40.74 -24.71 -42.89
N ALA A 45 -41.85 -25.39 -42.55
CA ALA A 45 -42.22 -26.68 -43.13
C ALA A 45 -42.47 -26.59 -44.65
N GLN A 46 -43.23 -25.57 -45.10
CA GLN A 46 -43.45 -25.30 -46.52
C GLN A 46 -42.12 -25.07 -47.26
N ALA A 47 -41.17 -24.36 -46.64
CA ALA A 47 -39.85 -24.15 -47.20
C ALA A 47 -39.04 -25.46 -47.30
N LEU A 48 -39.11 -26.35 -46.29
CA LEU A 48 -38.47 -27.67 -46.30
C LEU A 48 -39.05 -28.59 -47.39
N GLU A 49 -40.34 -28.47 -47.71
CA GLU A 49 -41.00 -29.16 -48.82
C GLU A 49 -40.60 -28.62 -50.21
N GLY A 50 -39.80 -27.56 -50.27
CA GLY A 50 -39.24 -27.00 -51.50
C GLY A 50 -40.06 -25.85 -52.11
N ASP A 51 -40.97 -25.25 -51.33
CA ASP A 51 -41.76 -24.09 -51.72
C ASP A 51 -41.57 -22.87 -50.79
N PRO A 52 -40.35 -22.31 -50.71
CA PRO A 52 -40.08 -21.22 -49.78
C PRO A 52 -40.75 -19.91 -50.22
N ASP A 53 -41.53 -19.30 -49.33
CA ASP A 53 -42.14 -17.98 -49.53
C ASP A 53 -41.14 -16.83 -49.30
N ARG A 54 -41.24 -15.76 -50.07
CA ARG A 54 -40.25 -14.68 -50.03
C ARG A 54 -40.45 -13.69 -48.88
N GLU A 55 -41.69 -13.44 -48.51
CA GLU A 55 -42.06 -12.37 -47.59
C GLU A 55 -42.05 -12.86 -46.14
N THR A 56 -42.44 -14.12 -45.93
CA THR A 56 -42.62 -14.70 -44.61
C THR A 56 -41.46 -15.56 -44.13
N LEU A 57 -40.60 -16.06 -45.03
CA LEU A 57 -39.50 -16.97 -44.67
C LEU A 57 -38.48 -16.35 -43.72
N LEU A 58 -37.91 -15.17 -44.02
CA LEU A 58 -36.84 -14.61 -43.19
C LEU A 58 -37.32 -14.22 -41.78
N PRO A 59 -38.53 -13.65 -41.59
CA PRO A 59 -39.13 -13.52 -40.27
C PRO A 59 -39.27 -14.86 -39.53
N ALA A 60 -39.76 -15.91 -40.18
CA ALA A 60 -39.91 -17.23 -39.58
C ALA A 60 -38.55 -17.87 -39.21
N VAL A 61 -37.54 -17.70 -40.08
CA VAL A 61 -36.15 -18.15 -39.82
C VAL A 61 -35.57 -17.43 -38.62
N ARG A 62 -35.74 -16.11 -38.53
CA ARG A 62 -35.28 -15.31 -37.38
C ARG A 62 -35.95 -15.78 -36.08
N ALA A 63 -37.27 -16.00 -36.11
CA ALA A 63 -38.02 -16.49 -34.96
C ALA A 63 -37.52 -17.88 -34.52
N GLY A 64 -37.35 -18.81 -35.46
CA GLY A 64 -36.84 -20.14 -35.16
C GLY A 64 -35.40 -20.15 -34.64
N LEU A 65 -34.50 -19.36 -35.25
CA LEU A 65 -33.11 -19.22 -34.78
C LEU A 65 -33.02 -18.61 -33.38
N SER A 66 -33.94 -17.70 -33.01
CA SER A 66 -33.93 -17.08 -31.68
C SER A 66 -34.27 -18.05 -30.54
N LEU A 67 -34.78 -19.24 -30.86
CA LEU A 67 -35.10 -20.31 -29.92
C LEU A 67 -33.98 -21.34 -29.78
N LEU A 68 -32.95 -21.28 -30.62
CA LEU A 68 -31.81 -22.20 -30.57
C LEU A 68 -30.73 -21.72 -29.58
N PRO A 69 -29.90 -22.63 -29.06
CA PRO A 69 -28.71 -22.25 -28.30
C PRO A 69 -27.79 -21.32 -29.10
N PRO A 70 -27.11 -20.35 -28.46
CA PRO A 70 -26.21 -19.40 -29.13
C PRO A 70 -25.13 -20.08 -29.98
N GLU A 71 -24.63 -21.23 -29.55
CA GLU A 71 -23.61 -22.02 -30.24
C GLU A 71 -24.14 -22.60 -31.55
N SER A 72 -25.37 -23.11 -31.56
CA SER A 72 -26.07 -23.56 -32.77
C SER A 72 -26.28 -22.40 -33.74
N VAL A 73 -26.72 -21.23 -33.24
CA VAL A 73 -26.92 -20.03 -34.06
C VAL A 73 -25.60 -19.60 -34.72
N LEU A 74 -24.50 -19.55 -33.97
CA LEU A 74 -23.17 -19.25 -34.52
C LEU A 74 -22.73 -20.28 -35.57
N GLY A 75 -22.98 -21.57 -35.33
CA GLY A 75 -22.70 -22.65 -36.28
C GLY A 75 -23.44 -22.46 -37.61
N HIS A 76 -24.74 -22.20 -37.55
CA HIS A 76 -25.55 -21.93 -38.74
C HIS A 76 -25.11 -20.66 -39.47
N LEU A 77 -24.83 -19.57 -38.75
CA LEU A 77 -24.33 -18.34 -39.34
C LEU A 77 -22.98 -18.53 -40.06
N ARG A 78 -22.08 -19.34 -39.50
CA ARG A 78 -20.80 -19.69 -40.15
C ARG A 78 -21.03 -20.47 -41.45
N SER A 79 -21.94 -21.45 -41.44
CA SER A 79 -22.30 -22.24 -42.62
C SER A 79 -22.95 -21.38 -43.71
N LEU A 80 -23.90 -20.50 -43.35
CA LEU A 80 -24.53 -19.55 -44.26
C LEU A 80 -23.53 -18.53 -44.83
N TRP A 81 -22.60 -18.05 -44.00
CA TRP A 81 -21.54 -17.14 -44.42
C TRP A 81 -20.58 -17.81 -45.41
N ALA A 82 -20.10 -19.02 -45.10
CA ALA A 82 -19.17 -19.78 -45.94
C ALA A 82 -19.77 -20.11 -47.32
N THR A 83 -21.09 -20.34 -47.38
CA THR A 83 -21.83 -20.66 -48.62
C THR A 83 -22.37 -19.42 -49.34
N GLY A 84 -22.12 -18.20 -48.84
CA GLY A 84 -22.45 -16.95 -49.52
C GLY A 84 -23.94 -16.56 -49.50
N VAL A 85 -24.72 -17.06 -48.54
CA VAL A 85 -26.15 -16.73 -48.39
C VAL A 85 -26.34 -15.26 -48.01
N ARG A 86 -27.21 -14.55 -48.74
CA ARG A 86 -27.36 -13.08 -48.64
C ARG A 86 -28.54 -12.61 -47.78
N TRP A 87 -28.78 -13.22 -46.63
CA TRP A 87 -29.96 -12.93 -45.80
C TRP A 87 -29.78 -11.78 -44.80
N LEU A 88 -28.54 -11.36 -44.55
CA LEU A 88 -28.22 -10.21 -43.71
C LEU A 88 -28.23 -8.89 -44.50
N ASN A 89 -28.55 -7.80 -43.81
CA ASN A 89 -28.32 -6.44 -44.32
C ASN A 89 -26.82 -6.12 -44.38
N GLU A 90 -26.42 -4.96 -44.93
CA GLU A 90 -24.99 -4.62 -45.09
C GLU A 90 -24.24 -4.56 -43.76
N ARG A 91 -24.84 -3.97 -42.71
CA ARG A 91 -24.25 -3.92 -41.36
C ARG A 91 -24.07 -5.32 -40.76
N GLY A 92 -25.07 -6.19 -40.96
CA GLY A 92 -25.03 -7.57 -40.53
C GLY A 92 -23.96 -8.39 -41.25
N LEU A 93 -23.73 -8.15 -42.54
CA LEU A 93 -22.64 -8.81 -43.26
C LEU A 93 -21.27 -8.43 -42.68
N GLU A 94 -21.07 -7.16 -42.30
CA GLU A 94 -19.82 -6.72 -41.66
C GLU A 94 -19.63 -7.33 -40.28
N ARG A 95 -20.68 -7.34 -39.45
CA ARG A 95 -20.64 -8.00 -38.12
C ARG A 95 -20.43 -9.52 -38.24
N CYS A 96 -21.11 -10.17 -39.20
CA CYS A 96 -20.94 -11.59 -39.48
C CYS A 96 -19.50 -11.94 -39.85
N ARG A 97 -18.85 -11.10 -40.68
CA ARG A 97 -17.44 -11.27 -41.06
C ARG A 97 -16.51 -11.26 -39.85
N VAL A 98 -16.75 -10.37 -38.90
CA VAL A 98 -15.95 -10.29 -37.66
C VAL A 98 -16.15 -11.55 -36.80
N LEU A 99 -17.40 -11.99 -36.59
CA LEU A 99 -17.72 -13.18 -35.81
C LEU A 99 -17.24 -14.49 -36.46
N CYS A 100 -17.24 -14.57 -37.79
CA CYS A 100 -16.78 -15.75 -38.53
C CYS A 100 -15.26 -15.78 -38.74
N SER A 101 -14.52 -14.73 -38.34
CA SER A 101 -13.07 -14.72 -38.44
C SER A 101 -12.41 -15.65 -37.42
N THR A 102 -11.42 -16.41 -37.86
CA THR A 102 -10.55 -17.22 -36.99
C THR A 102 -9.52 -16.36 -36.25
N ALA A 103 -9.20 -15.18 -36.77
CA ALA A 103 -8.27 -14.21 -36.18
C ALA A 103 -8.86 -12.79 -36.26
N PRO A 104 -9.84 -12.44 -35.40
CA PRO A 104 -10.36 -11.09 -35.33
C PRO A 104 -9.27 -10.13 -34.82
N SER A 105 -8.73 -9.29 -35.70
CA SER A 105 -7.69 -8.30 -35.38
C SER A 105 -8.25 -6.88 -35.37
N LEU A 106 -7.51 -5.93 -34.80
CA LEU A 106 -7.88 -4.51 -34.79
C LEU A 106 -8.15 -3.99 -36.21
N ASP A 107 -7.41 -4.43 -37.22
CA ASP A 107 -7.62 -4.05 -38.62
C ASP A 107 -8.96 -4.52 -39.17
N LEU A 108 -9.43 -5.68 -38.74
CA LEU A 108 -10.71 -6.23 -39.18
C LEU A 108 -11.88 -5.47 -38.53
N VAL A 109 -11.71 -5.00 -37.30
CA VAL A 109 -12.77 -4.34 -36.52
C VAL A 109 -12.78 -2.81 -36.71
N SER A 110 -11.62 -2.18 -36.92
CA SER A 110 -11.48 -0.70 -36.97
C SER A 110 -11.72 -0.07 -38.34
N LYS A 111 -11.48 -0.79 -39.45
CA LYS A 111 -11.50 -0.21 -40.81
C LYS A 111 -12.88 0.27 -41.27
N ARG A 112 -13.97 -0.03 -40.55
CA ARG A 112 -15.34 0.42 -40.89
C ARG A 112 -16.15 0.67 -39.62
N SER A 113 -16.54 1.92 -39.42
CA SER A 113 -17.31 2.41 -38.26
C SER A 113 -18.62 1.66 -37.99
N HIS A 114 -19.20 0.99 -38.98
CA HIS A 114 -20.43 0.19 -38.85
C HIS A 114 -20.21 -1.18 -38.21
N ALA A 115 -19.00 -1.73 -38.25
CA ALA A 115 -18.69 -2.98 -37.55
C ALA A 115 -18.75 -2.81 -36.03
N VAL A 116 -18.52 -1.59 -35.51
CA VAL A 116 -18.52 -1.28 -34.06
C VAL A 116 -19.93 -0.96 -33.52
N SER A 117 -20.91 -0.68 -34.40
CA SER A 117 -22.32 -0.51 -34.01
C SER A 117 -23.02 -1.86 -33.86
N GLY A 118 -22.72 -2.56 -32.76
CA GLY A 118 -23.39 -3.79 -32.34
C GLY A 118 -24.22 -3.62 -31.07
N GLY A 119 -24.80 -4.73 -30.61
CA GLY A 119 -25.35 -4.84 -29.27
C GLY A 119 -24.26 -5.15 -28.23
N PRO A 120 -24.64 -5.33 -26.96
CA PRO A 120 -23.73 -5.56 -25.84
C PRO A 120 -22.76 -6.73 -26.10
N ALA A 121 -23.25 -7.92 -26.43
CA ALA A 121 -22.42 -9.11 -26.61
C ALA A 121 -21.44 -8.97 -27.78
N PHE A 122 -21.86 -8.33 -28.89
CA PHE A 122 -20.95 -8.02 -29.98
C PHE A 122 -19.85 -7.04 -29.55
N SER A 123 -20.21 -5.98 -28.81
CA SER A 123 -19.24 -5.03 -28.27
C SER A 123 -18.23 -5.72 -27.34
N LEU A 124 -18.68 -6.61 -26.44
CA LEU A 124 -17.79 -7.38 -25.58
C LEU A 124 -16.86 -8.30 -26.38
N PHE A 125 -17.38 -8.98 -27.42
CA PHE A 125 -16.56 -9.81 -28.30
C PHE A 125 -15.47 -8.99 -28.99
N ALA A 126 -15.82 -7.84 -29.57
CA ALA A 126 -14.87 -6.94 -30.24
C ALA A 126 -13.77 -6.47 -29.27
N THR A 127 -14.14 -6.08 -28.04
CA THR A 127 -13.18 -5.66 -27.02
C THR A 127 -12.26 -6.80 -26.59
N ALA A 128 -12.81 -7.98 -26.27
CA ALA A 128 -12.01 -9.14 -25.86
C ALA A 128 -11.08 -9.63 -26.98
N ALA A 129 -11.58 -9.71 -28.22
CA ALA A 129 -10.80 -10.11 -29.39
C ALA A 129 -9.63 -9.15 -29.69
N THR A 130 -9.81 -7.86 -29.40
CA THR A 130 -8.78 -6.83 -29.61
C THR A 130 -7.99 -6.49 -28.34
N ARG A 131 -8.13 -7.28 -27.26
CA ARG A 131 -7.46 -7.08 -25.97
C ARG A 131 -7.62 -5.65 -25.43
N GLY A 132 -8.85 -5.13 -25.45
CA GLY A 132 -9.14 -3.80 -24.90
C GLY A 132 -8.88 -2.62 -25.85
N ALA A 133 -8.33 -2.83 -27.04
CA ALA A 133 -8.05 -1.73 -27.97
C ALA A 133 -9.32 -1.00 -28.46
N ILE A 134 -10.46 -1.70 -28.46
CA ILE A 134 -11.78 -1.09 -28.70
C ILE A 134 -12.57 -1.16 -27.39
N PRO A 135 -12.90 -0.02 -26.76
CA PRO A 135 -13.61 -0.04 -25.49
C PRO A 135 -15.08 -0.43 -25.66
N VAL A 136 -15.66 -1.01 -24.60
CA VAL A 136 -17.09 -1.30 -24.53
C VAL A 136 -17.84 0.02 -24.31
N PRO A 137 -18.91 0.32 -25.07
CA PRO A 137 -19.73 1.50 -24.80
C PRO A 137 -20.40 1.47 -23.42
N ASN A 138 -20.30 2.55 -22.64
CA ASN A 138 -20.81 2.62 -21.25
C ASN A 138 -22.28 2.20 -21.11
N ARG A 139 -23.12 2.52 -22.11
CA ARG A 139 -24.54 2.13 -22.15
C ARG A 139 -24.79 0.61 -22.10
N PHE A 140 -23.79 -0.21 -22.42
CA PHE A 140 -23.89 -1.67 -22.43
C PHE A 140 -23.23 -2.32 -21.22
N LEU A 141 -22.47 -1.57 -20.41
CA LEU A 141 -21.71 -2.13 -19.29
C LEU A 141 -22.62 -2.83 -18.28
N ASP A 142 -23.72 -2.20 -17.88
CA ASP A 142 -24.67 -2.78 -16.92
C ASP A 142 -25.16 -4.18 -17.32
N GLU A 143 -25.54 -4.34 -18.59
CA GLU A 143 -26.04 -5.61 -19.13
C GLU A 143 -24.93 -6.64 -19.22
N LEU A 144 -23.73 -6.23 -19.66
CA LEU A 144 -22.58 -7.11 -19.86
C LEU A 144 -22.01 -7.63 -18.55
N LEU A 145 -21.91 -6.78 -17.54
CA LEU A 145 -21.32 -7.14 -16.24
C LEU A 145 -22.09 -8.28 -15.55
N ALA A 146 -23.40 -8.39 -15.80
CA ALA A 146 -24.23 -9.44 -15.23
C ALA A 146 -23.85 -10.86 -15.70
N TRP A 147 -23.21 -11.01 -16.87
CA TRP A 147 -22.96 -12.33 -17.46
C TRP A 147 -21.57 -12.53 -18.05
N ALA A 148 -20.79 -11.47 -18.27
CA ALA A 148 -19.45 -11.58 -18.84
C ALA A 148 -18.57 -12.53 -18.00
N PRO A 149 -17.71 -13.36 -18.62
CA PRO A 149 -16.76 -14.18 -17.87
C PRO A 149 -15.84 -13.31 -17.01
N LEU A 150 -15.51 -13.78 -15.80
CA LEU A 150 -14.68 -13.01 -14.86
C LEU A 150 -13.29 -12.71 -15.42
N SER A 151 -12.73 -13.61 -16.23
CA SER A 151 -11.45 -13.42 -16.94
C SER A 151 -11.47 -12.22 -17.89
N VAL A 152 -12.59 -12.00 -18.57
CA VAL A 152 -12.78 -10.84 -19.45
C VAL A 152 -12.96 -9.56 -18.65
N ILE A 153 -13.68 -9.62 -17.52
CA ILE A 153 -13.80 -8.47 -16.61
C ILE A 153 -12.40 -8.11 -16.07
N ASP A 154 -11.60 -9.09 -15.67
CA ASP A 154 -10.22 -8.87 -15.23
C ASP A 154 -9.35 -8.27 -16.34
N ASP A 155 -9.48 -8.74 -17.58
CA ASP A 155 -8.80 -8.11 -18.73
C ASP A 155 -9.24 -6.65 -18.90
N LEU A 156 -10.53 -6.33 -18.77
CA LEU A 156 -11.01 -4.95 -18.85
C LEU A 156 -10.43 -4.07 -17.74
N ILE A 157 -10.32 -4.59 -16.51
CA ILE A 157 -9.67 -3.88 -15.39
C ILE A 157 -8.19 -3.64 -15.70
N ASP A 158 -7.46 -4.69 -16.11
CA ASP A 158 -6.02 -4.63 -16.37
C ASP A 158 -5.66 -3.64 -17.48
N HIS A 159 -6.52 -3.50 -18.50
CA HIS A 159 -6.32 -2.58 -19.62
C HIS A 159 -6.98 -1.20 -19.41
N GLY A 160 -7.57 -0.94 -18.24
CA GLY A 160 -8.20 0.34 -17.92
C GLY A 160 -9.52 0.61 -18.67
N GLY A 161 -10.18 -0.43 -19.17
CA GLY A 161 -11.51 -0.35 -19.77
C GLY A 161 -12.65 -0.41 -18.76
N LEU A 162 -12.37 -0.75 -17.51
CA LEU A 162 -13.33 -0.78 -16.41
C LEU A 162 -12.73 -0.11 -15.17
N MET A 163 -13.43 0.87 -14.64
CA MET A 163 -12.97 1.72 -13.55
C MET A 163 -13.81 1.53 -12.27
N PRO A 164 -13.34 2.02 -11.11
CA PRO A 164 -14.10 1.97 -9.86
C PRO A 164 -15.51 2.57 -9.96
N GLU A 165 -15.69 3.65 -10.72
CA GLU A 165 -16.98 4.32 -10.94
C GLU A 165 -18.03 3.46 -11.63
N ASP A 166 -17.62 2.46 -12.41
CA ASP A 166 -18.54 1.52 -13.08
C ASP A 166 -19.16 0.51 -12.10
N ALA A 167 -18.63 0.43 -10.88
CA ALA A 167 -19.11 -0.40 -9.78
C ALA A 167 -19.50 -1.85 -10.17
N PRO A 168 -18.62 -2.60 -10.89
CA PRO A 168 -18.98 -3.89 -11.48
C PRO A 168 -19.38 -4.96 -10.47
N TRP A 169 -18.91 -4.83 -9.22
CA TRP A 169 -19.30 -5.70 -8.12
C TRP A 169 -20.80 -5.68 -7.79
N THR A 170 -21.53 -4.62 -8.17
CA THR A 170 -22.98 -4.52 -7.89
C THR A 170 -23.83 -5.43 -8.78
N ARG A 171 -23.27 -5.92 -9.89
CA ARG A 171 -23.93 -6.79 -10.87
C ARG A 171 -23.52 -8.26 -10.76
N ARG A 172 -22.64 -8.60 -9.82
CA ARG A 172 -22.10 -9.96 -9.63
C ARG A 172 -22.61 -10.59 -8.33
N GLY A 173 -22.43 -11.91 -8.21
CA GLY A 173 -22.65 -12.61 -6.96
C GLY A 173 -21.71 -12.13 -5.85
N ALA A 174 -22.05 -12.40 -4.59
CA ALA A 174 -21.36 -11.82 -3.42
C ALA A 174 -19.83 -12.06 -3.42
N GLU A 175 -19.38 -13.27 -3.77
CA GLU A 175 -17.95 -13.63 -3.78
C GLU A 175 -17.18 -12.92 -4.91
N GLU A 176 -17.69 -12.96 -6.15
CA GLU A 176 -17.06 -12.27 -7.27
C GLU A 176 -17.12 -10.74 -7.10
N GLY A 177 -18.23 -10.22 -6.58
CA GLY A 177 -18.38 -8.81 -6.27
C GLY A 177 -17.36 -8.35 -5.23
N LEU A 178 -17.13 -9.15 -4.19
CA LEU A 178 -16.10 -8.87 -3.20
C LEU A 178 -14.69 -8.87 -3.82
N TYR A 179 -14.38 -9.87 -4.66
CA TYR A 179 -13.12 -9.92 -5.40
C TYR A 179 -12.91 -8.67 -6.28
N LEU A 180 -13.89 -8.30 -7.10
CA LEU A 180 -13.81 -7.13 -7.99
C LEU A 180 -13.66 -5.82 -7.20
N ARG A 181 -14.36 -5.69 -6.07
CA ARG A 181 -14.23 -4.52 -5.19
C ARG A 181 -12.81 -4.45 -4.60
N ALA A 182 -12.22 -5.57 -4.23
CA ALA A 182 -10.83 -5.61 -3.74
C ALA A 182 -9.79 -5.25 -4.81
N ARG A 183 -10.09 -5.51 -6.09
CA ARG A 183 -9.24 -5.08 -7.21
C ARG A 183 -9.37 -3.58 -7.52
N LEU A 184 -10.58 -3.03 -7.54
CA LEU A 184 -10.83 -1.67 -8.00
C LEU A 184 -10.83 -0.63 -6.88
N THR A 185 -11.29 -1.00 -5.68
CA THR A 185 -11.42 -0.10 -4.53
C THR A 185 -10.85 -0.76 -3.26
N PRO A 186 -9.55 -1.09 -3.24
CA PRO A 186 -8.93 -1.86 -2.16
C PRO A 186 -9.07 -1.22 -0.77
N ALA A 187 -9.09 0.12 -0.70
CA ALA A 187 -9.30 0.86 0.55
C ALA A 187 -10.69 0.67 1.18
N SER A 188 -11.69 0.20 0.43
CA SER A 188 -13.05 -0.06 0.93
C SER A 188 -13.21 -1.44 1.57
N ILE A 189 -12.19 -2.29 1.48
CA ILE A 189 -12.22 -3.66 2.02
C ILE A 189 -11.92 -3.64 3.51
N THR A 190 -12.65 -4.45 4.26
CA THR A 190 -12.45 -4.66 5.71
C THR A 190 -11.56 -5.88 5.98
N GLY A 191 -11.05 -6.02 7.22
CA GLY A 191 -10.23 -7.17 7.62
C GLY A 191 -10.92 -8.52 7.39
N GLU A 192 -12.16 -8.68 7.85
CA GLU A 192 -12.97 -9.91 7.66
C GLU A 192 -13.14 -10.25 6.16
N GLN A 193 -13.35 -9.23 5.33
CA GLN A 193 -13.46 -9.41 3.89
C GLN A 193 -12.13 -9.80 3.25
N ALA A 194 -11.02 -9.25 3.72
CA ALA A 194 -9.68 -9.64 3.28
C ALA A 194 -9.34 -11.08 3.70
N GLU A 195 -9.79 -11.53 4.89
CA GLU A 195 -9.67 -12.93 5.33
C GLU A 195 -10.45 -13.90 4.43
N ARG A 196 -11.70 -13.56 4.09
CA ARG A 196 -12.50 -14.34 3.13
C ARG A 196 -11.84 -14.42 1.76
N LEU A 197 -11.16 -13.35 1.36
CA LEU A 197 -10.35 -13.33 0.15
C LEU A 197 -8.96 -13.98 0.37
N ALA A 198 -8.57 -14.46 1.54
CA ALA A 198 -7.20 -14.92 1.81
C ALA A 198 -6.12 -13.91 1.37
N TRP A 199 -6.40 -12.61 1.52
CA TRP A 199 -5.53 -11.54 1.05
C TRP A 199 -4.45 -11.18 2.09
N GLN A 200 -3.43 -12.04 2.17
CA GLN A 200 -2.40 -11.95 3.22
C GLN A 200 -1.66 -10.61 3.27
N ALA A 201 -1.29 -10.04 2.12
CA ALA A 201 -0.60 -8.75 2.08
C ALA A 201 -1.43 -7.61 2.72
N TYR A 202 -2.75 -7.63 2.55
CA TYR A 202 -3.65 -6.66 3.19
C TYR A 202 -3.73 -6.87 4.71
N LEU A 203 -3.86 -8.11 5.15
CA LEU A 203 -3.95 -8.45 6.57
C LEU A 203 -2.67 -8.05 7.32
N ARG A 204 -1.50 -8.33 6.73
CA ARG A 204 -0.20 -7.91 7.28
C ARG A 204 -0.07 -6.40 7.39
N ARG A 205 -0.48 -5.67 6.35
CA ARG A 205 -0.56 -4.21 6.40
C ARG A 205 -1.42 -3.72 7.57
N GLN A 206 -2.59 -4.32 7.79
CA GLN A 206 -3.48 -3.94 8.89
C GLN A 206 -2.82 -4.17 10.24
N SER A 207 -2.27 -5.36 10.50
CA SER A 207 -1.54 -5.68 11.73
C SER A 207 -0.39 -4.71 11.98
N PHE A 208 0.39 -4.38 10.95
CA PHE A 208 1.46 -3.38 11.06
C PHE A 208 0.91 -2.00 11.47
N LEU A 209 -0.17 -1.55 10.83
CA LEU A 209 -0.78 -0.25 11.09
C LEU A 209 -1.35 -0.08 12.50
N ILE A 210 -1.83 -1.17 13.11
CA ILE A 210 -2.34 -1.16 14.48
C ILE A 210 -1.26 -1.44 15.53
N GLY A 211 -0.01 -1.66 15.10
CA GLY A 211 1.13 -1.90 15.98
C GLY A 211 1.17 -3.31 16.58
N GLU A 212 0.53 -4.29 15.93
CA GLU A 212 0.69 -5.69 16.32
C GLU A 212 2.07 -6.22 15.93
N THR A 213 2.62 -7.10 16.76
CA THR A 213 3.84 -7.83 16.41
C THR A 213 3.56 -8.76 15.24
N LEU A 214 4.29 -8.56 14.14
CA LEU A 214 4.14 -9.37 12.94
C LEU A 214 4.81 -10.73 13.12
N VAL A 215 4.14 -11.78 12.65
CA VAL A 215 4.78 -13.08 12.45
C VAL A 215 5.65 -13.00 11.20
N ARG A 216 6.95 -13.30 11.33
CA ARG A 216 7.93 -13.22 10.24
C ARG A 216 7.59 -14.15 9.09
N GLN A 217 7.88 -13.73 7.86
CA GLN A 217 7.81 -14.57 6.67
C GLN A 217 9.20 -14.91 6.12
N GLU A 218 9.31 -16.05 5.46
CA GLU A 218 10.50 -16.41 4.70
C GLU A 218 10.12 -16.55 3.20
N PRO A 219 10.70 -15.72 2.31
CA PRO A 219 11.61 -14.59 2.56
C PRO A 219 10.92 -13.40 3.24
N ASP A 220 11.70 -12.53 3.90
CA ASP A 220 11.21 -11.29 4.53
C ASP A 220 10.47 -10.42 3.51
N ASP A 221 9.28 -9.96 3.89
CA ASP A 221 8.50 -9.04 3.06
C ASP A 221 8.72 -7.57 3.46
N VAL A 222 8.05 -6.65 2.75
CA VAL A 222 8.16 -5.22 3.03
C VAL A 222 7.73 -4.85 4.46
N TRP A 223 6.82 -5.61 5.07
CA TRP A 223 6.32 -5.32 6.41
C TRP A 223 7.28 -5.79 7.49
N ASP A 224 7.93 -6.95 7.30
CA ASP A 224 9.00 -7.43 8.17
C ASP A 224 10.17 -6.42 8.18
N LEU A 225 10.60 -5.97 7.00
CA LEU A 225 11.68 -4.98 6.85
C LEU A 225 11.29 -3.60 7.41
N LEU A 226 10.04 -3.17 7.27
CA LEU A 226 9.57 -1.93 7.88
C LEU A 226 9.62 -2.03 9.40
N TYR A 227 9.20 -3.16 9.97
CA TYR A 227 9.25 -3.38 11.41
C TYR A 227 10.68 -3.23 11.95
N ASP A 228 11.66 -3.92 11.35
CA ASP A 228 13.08 -3.82 11.72
C ASP A 228 13.58 -2.38 11.70
N VAL A 229 13.33 -1.68 10.60
CA VAL A 229 13.90 -0.36 10.36
C VAL A 229 13.24 0.71 11.23
N VAL A 230 11.92 0.67 11.43
CA VAL A 230 11.18 1.78 12.05
C VAL A 230 10.78 1.53 13.50
N MET A 231 10.55 0.27 13.89
CA MET A 231 10.21 -0.09 15.27
C MET A 231 11.46 -0.44 16.08
N ASP A 232 12.41 -1.16 15.48
CA ASP A 232 13.65 -1.57 16.15
C ASP A 232 14.82 -0.62 15.87
N GLY A 233 14.69 0.26 14.86
CA GLY A 233 15.74 1.21 14.49
C GLY A 233 16.94 0.54 13.82
N ASP A 234 16.77 -0.66 13.27
CA ASP A 234 17.86 -1.41 12.63
C ASP A 234 18.23 -0.80 11.27
N VAL A 235 19.33 -0.06 11.27
CA VAL A 235 19.87 0.58 10.07
C VAL A 235 20.50 -0.41 9.07
N THR A 236 20.74 -1.66 9.47
CA THR A 236 21.37 -2.66 8.58
C THR A 236 20.40 -3.18 7.52
N ALA A 237 19.09 -3.23 7.83
CA ALA A 237 18.03 -3.64 6.90
C ALA A 237 17.64 -2.56 5.87
N LEU A 238 18.19 -1.35 5.95
CA LEU A 238 17.80 -0.20 5.12
C LEU A 238 17.98 -0.36 3.61
N ASN A 239 18.92 -1.20 3.17
CA ASN A 239 19.14 -1.43 1.74
C ASN A 239 18.14 -2.46 1.19
N ALA A 240 17.81 -3.48 1.99
CA ALA A 240 16.76 -4.43 1.64
C ALA A 240 15.39 -3.72 1.59
N LEU A 241 15.12 -2.83 2.55
CA LEU A 241 13.90 -2.02 2.55
C LEU A 241 13.80 -1.10 1.32
N ASP A 242 14.88 -0.40 0.93
CA ASP A 242 14.87 0.44 -0.29
C ASP A 242 14.54 -0.37 -1.55
N ALA A 243 14.95 -1.64 -1.62
CA ALA A 243 14.65 -2.51 -2.75
C ALA A 243 13.20 -3.02 -2.76
N ALA A 244 12.59 -3.24 -1.58
CA ALA A 244 11.24 -3.77 -1.43
C ALA A 244 10.14 -2.69 -1.51
N LEU A 245 10.44 -1.44 -1.16
CA LEU A 245 9.47 -0.35 -1.14
C LEU A 245 9.00 0.06 -2.56
N PRO A 246 7.74 0.50 -2.71
CA PRO A 246 7.30 1.15 -3.93
C PRO A 246 8.02 2.49 -4.18
N ARG A 247 8.06 2.92 -5.44
CA ARG A 247 8.85 4.09 -5.87
C ARG A 247 8.62 5.37 -5.05
N PRO A 248 7.38 5.76 -4.66
CA PRO A 248 7.17 6.94 -3.83
C PRO A 248 7.85 6.82 -2.46
N GLN A 249 7.69 5.68 -1.78
CA GLN A 249 8.29 5.43 -0.47
C GLN A 249 9.83 5.30 -0.55
N GLN A 250 10.38 4.81 -1.67
CA GLN A 250 11.83 4.84 -1.89
C GLN A 250 12.39 6.27 -1.90
N ILE A 251 11.64 7.22 -2.48
CA ILE A 251 12.06 8.63 -2.52
C ILE A 251 12.07 9.18 -1.09
N GLU A 252 11.00 8.96 -0.32
CA GLU A 252 10.93 9.36 1.09
C GLU A 252 12.07 8.76 1.93
N LEU A 253 12.39 7.47 1.73
CA LEU A 253 13.51 6.81 2.42
C LEU A 253 14.87 7.41 2.05
N ARG A 254 15.07 7.79 0.78
CA ARG A 254 16.29 8.45 0.31
C ARG A 254 16.43 9.86 0.85
N ASP A 255 15.33 10.59 0.95
CA ASP A 255 15.29 11.91 1.56
C ASP A 255 15.58 11.83 3.07
N LEU A 256 15.09 10.80 3.76
CA LEU A 256 15.46 10.51 5.15
C LEU A 256 16.98 10.26 5.29
N LYS A 257 17.56 9.42 4.43
CA LYS A 257 19.00 9.13 4.40
C LYS A 257 19.82 10.39 4.09
N SER A 258 19.36 11.21 3.15
CA SER A 258 20.04 12.46 2.77
C SER A 258 20.00 13.49 3.90
N GLY A 259 18.84 13.66 4.54
CA GLY A 259 18.68 14.57 5.68
C GLY A 259 19.53 14.18 6.89
N ALA A 260 19.84 12.90 7.07
CA ALA A 260 20.75 12.44 8.14
C ALA A 260 22.19 12.95 7.98
N LEU A 261 22.65 13.24 6.76
CA LEU A 261 23.98 13.79 6.51
C LEU A 261 24.11 15.24 7.00
N SER A 262 23.03 16.02 6.92
CA SER A 262 22.99 17.43 7.31
C SER A 262 22.32 17.67 8.66
N GLY A 263 21.60 16.68 9.20
CA GLY A 263 20.71 16.84 10.34
C GLY A 263 19.53 17.76 10.03
N GLN A 264 19.07 17.79 8.78
CA GLN A 264 17.97 18.64 8.33
C GLN A 264 16.96 17.83 7.53
N TRP A 265 15.70 17.88 7.95
CA TRP A 265 14.58 17.26 7.28
C TRP A 265 13.42 18.24 7.10
N PRO A 266 12.53 18.00 6.11
CA PRO A 266 11.29 18.73 5.97
C PRO A 266 10.40 18.65 7.23
N PRO A 267 9.56 19.68 7.49
CA PRO A 267 8.65 19.67 8.64
C PRO A 267 7.76 18.42 8.70
N SER A 268 7.26 17.95 7.55
CA SER A 268 6.41 16.75 7.46
C SER A 268 7.07 15.51 8.08
N MET A 269 8.36 15.28 7.82
CA MET A 269 9.11 14.17 8.40
C MET A 269 9.35 14.37 9.90
N THR A 270 9.71 15.59 10.32
CA THR A 270 9.97 15.86 11.74
C THR A 270 8.71 15.81 12.62
N GLU A 271 7.54 15.99 12.03
CA GLU A 271 6.24 15.86 12.70
C GLU A 271 5.76 14.40 12.77
N ASP A 272 6.29 13.52 11.93
CA ASP A 272 5.99 12.09 11.92
C ASP A 272 6.79 11.37 13.01
N ARG A 273 6.17 11.20 14.18
CA ARG A 273 6.78 10.54 15.34
C ARG A 273 7.22 9.11 15.06
N GLY A 274 6.60 8.41 14.11
CA GLY A 274 6.99 7.04 13.76
C GLY A 274 8.35 6.95 13.06
N LEU A 275 8.89 8.07 12.59
CA LEU A 275 10.22 8.12 11.97
C LEU A 275 11.33 8.48 12.97
N TRP A 276 11.00 8.98 14.16
CA TRP A 276 11.99 9.60 15.05
C TRP A 276 13.07 8.63 15.49
N LEU A 277 12.72 7.37 15.79
CA LEU A 277 13.69 6.36 16.17
C LEU A 277 14.71 6.13 15.03
N LEU A 278 14.22 5.90 13.81
CA LEU A 278 15.06 5.73 12.63
C LEU A 278 15.93 6.98 12.34
N MET A 279 15.33 8.16 12.41
CA MET A 279 16.04 9.43 12.18
C MET A 279 17.17 9.61 13.20
N ALA A 280 16.93 9.32 14.47
CA ALA A 280 17.95 9.38 15.52
C ALA A 280 19.02 8.28 15.37
N ALA A 281 18.66 7.09 14.90
CA ALA A 281 19.61 6.02 14.61
C ALA A 281 20.56 6.41 13.46
N LEU A 282 20.02 7.06 12.42
CA LEU A 282 20.78 7.53 11.26
C LEU A 282 21.64 8.75 11.53
N TRP A 283 21.15 9.69 12.35
CA TRP A 283 21.83 10.95 12.63
C TRP A 283 22.35 10.99 14.07
N ARG A 284 23.66 10.76 14.21
CA ARG A 284 24.39 10.93 15.47
C ARG A 284 25.18 12.24 15.44
N PRO A 285 24.58 13.36 15.87
CA PRO A 285 25.24 14.66 15.78
C PRO A 285 26.50 14.69 16.62
N SER A 286 27.61 15.20 16.07
CA SER A 286 28.84 15.51 16.82
C SER A 286 28.84 16.93 17.38
N ASN A 287 28.00 17.81 16.84
CA ASN A 287 27.92 19.24 17.17
C ASN A 287 26.69 19.56 18.02
N LEU A 288 26.61 20.80 18.51
CA LEU A 288 25.46 21.31 19.24
C LEU A 288 24.17 21.22 18.40
N VAL A 289 23.15 20.58 18.97
CA VAL A 289 21.81 20.46 18.36
C VAL A 289 20.94 21.64 18.81
N ASP A 290 20.29 22.31 17.86
CA ASP A 290 19.33 23.37 18.16
C ASP A 290 17.96 22.80 18.49
N ALA A 291 17.70 22.64 19.79
CA ALA A 291 16.47 22.08 20.33
C ALA A 291 15.20 22.87 19.96
N GLY A 292 15.34 24.17 19.64
CA GLY A 292 14.19 25.04 19.36
C GLY A 292 13.50 24.78 18.01
N ARG A 293 14.13 24.00 17.12
CA ARG A 293 13.66 23.76 15.75
C ARG A 293 12.37 22.94 15.69
N SER A 294 12.34 21.82 16.40
CA SER A 294 11.17 20.94 16.49
C SER A 294 11.25 20.04 17.71
N PRO A 295 10.13 19.44 18.15
CA PRO A 295 10.13 18.47 19.25
C PRO A 295 11.10 17.29 19.06
N PHE A 296 11.31 16.84 17.82
CA PHE A 296 12.31 15.82 17.50
C PHE A 296 13.73 16.28 17.88
N TYR A 297 14.14 17.46 17.42
CA TYR A 297 15.47 17.99 17.73
C TYR A 297 15.65 18.26 19.22
N ALA A 298 14.58 18.63 19.94
CA ALA A 298 14.63 18.77 21.39
C ALA A 298 14.93 17.43 22.09
N LEU A 299 14.29 16.33 21.66
CA LEU A 299 14.55 15.01 22.23
C LEU A 299 15.95 14.48 21.88
N VAL A 300 16.43 14.70 20.64
CA VAL A 300 17.80 14.37 20.24
C VAL A 300 18.82 15.21 21.04
N ALA A 301 18.56 16.51 21.22
CA ALA A 301 19.39 17.39 22.03
C ALA A 301 19.46 16.92 23.49
N LEU A 302 18.34 16.47 24.06
CA LEU A 302 18.30 15.96 25.43
C LEU A 302 19.09 14.66 25.59
N ASN A 303 18.86 13.68 24.70
CA ASN A 303 19.61 12.42 24.69
C ASN A 303 21.11 12.69 24.54
N ARG A 304 21.51 13.58 23.63
CA ARG A 304 22.90 14.00 23.47
C ARG A 304 23.46 14.65 24.74
N ALA A 305 22.72 15.54 25.39
CA ALA A 305 23.17 16.18 26.63
C ALA A 305 23.45 15.13 27.72
N TYR A 306 22.59 14.12 27.85
CA TYR A 306 22.75 13.04 28.80
C TYR A 306 23.91 12.09 28.44
N ASP A 307 24.07 11.74 27.17
CA ASP A 307 25.21 10.96 26.70
C ASP A 307 26.54 11.68 26.93
N LEU A 308 26.58 13.01 26.79
CA LEU A 308 27.76 13.83 27.13
C LEU A 308 28.06 13.82 28.64
N VAL A 309 27.02 13.81 29.50
CA VAL A 309 27.21 13.62 30.94
C VAL A 309 27.83 12.26 31.24
N LYS A 310 27.29 11.17 30.66
CA LYS A 310 27.84 9.82 30.82
C LYS A 310 29.26 9.68 30.27
N ALA A 311 29.61 10.45 29.23
CA ALA A 311 30.96 10.51 28.70
C ALA A 311 31.92 11.39 29.53
N GLY A 312 31.43 12.09 30.56
CA GLY A 312 32.23 12.97 31.43
C GLY A 312 32.49 14.38 30.86
N ASP A 313 31.97 14.71 29.68
CA ASP A 313 32.11 16.02 29.03
C ASP A 313 31.03 16.99 29.52
N LEU A 314 31.19 17.45 30.76
CA LEU A 314 30.26 18.36 31.42
C LEU A 314 30.15 19.73 30.73
N ASP A 315 31.21 20.18 30.05
CA ASP A 315 31.20 21.48 29.36
C ASP A 315 30.29 21.43 28.13
N ALA A 316 30.42 20.39 27.30
CA ALA A 316 29.53 20.18 26.17
C ALA A 316 28.11 19.85 26.62
N ALA A 317 27.94 19.07 27.70
CA ALA A 317 26.63 18.76 28.28
C ALA A 317 25.90 20.04 28.73
N ALA A 318 26.60 20.95 29.43
CA ALA A 318 26.05 22.23 29.86
C ALA A 318 25.63 23.11 28.67
N GLN A 319 26.43 23.16 27.61
CA GLN A 319 26.09 23.91 26.39
C GLN A 319 24.85 23.33 25.70
N GLN A 320 24.75 22.00 25.61
CA GLN A 320 23.60 21.32 25.01
C GLN A 320 22.34 21.51 25.86
N ALA A 321 22.43 21.36 27.19
CA ALA A 321 21.33 21.63 28.11
C ALA A 321 20.87 23.09 28.05
N TYR A 322 21.81 24.04 27.92
CA TYR A 322 21.48 25.45 27.76
C TYR A 322 20.65 25.72 26.50
N SER A 323 20.86 24.98 25.41
CA SER A 323 20.06 25.11 24.17
C SER A 323 18.58 24.80 24.39
N LEU A 324 18.26 23.90 25.34
CA LEU A 324 16.92 23.48 25.72
C LEU A 324 16.27 24.46 26.71
N THR A 325 17.07 25.05 27.60
CA THR A 325 16.58 25.92 28.69
C THR A 325 16.57 27.41 28.36
N ARG A 326 17.25 27.83 27.27
CA ARG A 326 17.32 29.25 26.88
C ARG A 326 15.92 29.79 26.64
N GLY A 327 15.49 30.68 27.53
CA GLY A 327 14.08 30.97 27.83
C GLY A 327 13.17 31.17 26.62
N SER A 328 11.96 30.60 26.74
CA SER A 328 10.58 31.08 26.48
C SER A 328 10.29 32.35 25.63
N VAL A 329 11.27 33.13 25.18
CA VAL A 329 11.13 34.49 24.65
C VAL A 329 10.85 34.51 23.13
N SER A 330 10.90 33.37 22.45
CA SER A 330 10.39 33.26 21.08
C SER A 330 9.81 31.87 20.84
N ASN A 331 8.71 31.80 20.07
CA ASN A 331 7.98 30.66 19.46
C ASN A 331 8.65 29.26 19.33
N ARG A 332 9.38 28.79 20.33
CA ARG A 332 10.15 27.54 20.33
C ARG A 332 9.28 26.41 20.83
N LYS A 333 9.28 25.31 20.09
CA LYS A 333 8.46 24.11 20.33
C LYS A 333 9.17 23.11 21.25
N VAL A 334 9.78 23.55 22.36
CA VAL A 334 10.41 22.62 23.33
C VAL A 334 9.35 22.19 24.35
N PRO A 335 9.05 20.88 24.47
CA PRO A 335 8.12 20.36 25.48
C PRO A 335 8.61 20.63 26.91
N ALA A 336 7.69 20.98 27.82
CA ALA A 336 8.03 21.40 29.18
C ALA A 336 8.72 20.29 29.99
N ASP A 337 8.29 19.04 29.80
CA ASP A 337 8.91 17.84 30.37
C ASP A 337 10.39 17.69 29.98
N LEU A 338 10.75 17.99 28.73
CA LEU A 338 12.16 17.97 28.30
C LEU A 338 12.96 19.15 28.88
N VAL A 339 12.30 20.30 29.12
CA VAL A 339 12.93 21.45 29.80
C VAL A 339 13.28 21.10 31.25
N GLN A 340 12.45 20.31 31.93
CA GLN A 340 12.75 19.84 33.29
C GLN A 340 14.06 19.05 33.35
N GLU A 341 14.20 18.07 32.46
CA GLU A 341 15.40 17.21 32.37
C GLU A 341 16.63 18.05 32.01
N ALA A 342 16.47 18.99 31.07
CA ALA A 342 17.54 19.91 30.70
C ALA A 342 18.01 20.77 31.89
N HIS A 343 17.09 21.24 32.74
CA HIS A 343 17.44 21.94 33.97
C HIS A 343 18.16 21.05 34.97
N ALA A 344 17.74 19.78 35.12
CA ALA A 344 18.45 18.83 35.98
C ALA A 344 19.88 18.55 35.48
N ILE A 345 20.07 18.35 34.17
CA ILE A 345 21.40 18.21 33.55
C ILE A 345 22.24 19.47 33.73
N ALA A 346 21.67 20.66 33.50
CA ALA A 346 22.38 21.92 33.66
C ALA A 346 22.84 22.14 35.10
N ALA A 347 22.00 21.80 36.09
CA ALA A 347 22.37 21.85 37.50
C ALA A 347 23.53 20.88 37.81
N TYR A 348 23.45 19.64 37.35
CA TYR A 348 24.51 18.64 37.55
C TYR A 348 25.85 19.09 36.93
N ALA A 349 25.82 19.54 35.67
CA ALA A 349 27.02 19.99 34.97
C ALA A 349 27.64 21.24 35.62
N ALA A 350 26.81 22.20 36.07
CA ALA A 350 27.29 23.39 36.76
C ALA A 350 27.99 23.06 38.10
N VAL A 351 27.48 22.09 38.86
CA VAL A 351 28.17 21.64 40.09
C VAL A 351 29.50 21.00 39.75
N GLY A 352 29.54 20.06 38.80
CA GLY A 352 30.79 19.39 38.41
C GLY A 352 31.85 20.34 37.85
N GLN A 353 31.45 21.36 37.08
CA GLN A 353 32.34 22.44 36.64
C GLN A 353 32.88 23.26 37.82
N SER A 354 32.03 23.57 38.81
CA SER A 354 32.41 24.33 39.99
C SER A 354 33.49 23.63 40.83
N GLU A 355 33.50 22.29 40.86
CA GLU A 355 34.49 21.50 41.59
C GLU A 355 35.88 21.55 40.95
N ARG A 356 35.96 21.78 39.64
CA ARG A 356 37.22 21.86 38.87
C ARG A 356 37.90 23.22 38.94
N LEU A 357 37.23 24.26 39.44
CA LEU A 357 37.70 25.65 39.41
C LEU A 357 38.31 26.10 40.75
N ASP A 358 39.45 26.79 40.67
CA ASP A 358 40.13 27.37 41.83
C ASP A 358 39.59 28.74 42.25
N SER A 359 39.02 29.50 41.29
CA SER A 359 38.51 30.85 41.55
C SER A 359 37.21 30.83 42.36
N PRO A 360 37.17 31.41 43.57
CA PRO A 360 35.98 31.36 44.43
C PRO A 360 34.79 32.10 43.83
N THR A 361 35.02 33.25 43.18
CA THR A 361 33.95 34.07 42.61
C THR A 361 33.26 33.42 41.43
N VAL A 362 34.00 32.71 40.57
CA VAL A 362 33.43 32.00 39.42
C VAL A 362 32.70 30.75 39.90
N ARG A 363 33.28 30.03 40.86
CA ARG A 363 32.66 28.86 41.47
C ARG A 363 31.32 29.21 42.12
N ASP A 364 31.28 30.24 42.96
CA ASP A 364 30.05 30.59 43.69
C ASP A 364 28.93 31.00 42.72
N ARG A 365 29.26 31.66 41.60
CA ARG A 365 28.30 31.94 40.50
C ARG A 365 27.77 30.67 39.83
N LEU A 366 28.62 29.67 39.58
CA LEU A 366 28.17 28.39 39.02
C LEU A 366 27.28 27.63 39.99
N LEU A 367 27.58 27.69 41.29
CA LEU A 367 26.73 27.09 42.32
C LEU A 367 25.37 27.80 42.45
N ASP A 368 25.33 29.13 42.35
CA ASP A 368 24.08 29.88 42.26
C ASP A 368 23.27 29.47 41.03
N SER A 369 23.93 29.33 39.87
CA SER A 369 23.29 28.86 38.64
C SER A 369 22.79 27.42 38.76
N ALA A 370 23.54 26.54 39.45
CA ALA A 370 23.14 25.16 39.68
C ALA A 370 21.89 25.08 40.55
N GLU A 371 21.84 25.88 41.62
CA GLU A 371 20.66 25.94 42.50
C GLU A 371 19.46 26.51 41.75
N GLU A 372 19.62 27.59 40.98
CA GLU A 372 18.55 28.16 40.14
C GLU A 372 17.98 27.12 39.15
N HIS A 373 18.85 26.34 38.51
CA HIS A 373 18.43 25.27 37.60
C HIS A 373 17.71 24.13 38.33
N ALA A 374 18.23 23.69 39.49
CA ALA A 374 17.60 22.66 40.30
C ALA A 374 16.23 23.11 40.84
N GLU A 375 16.07 24.38 41.23
CA GLU A 375 14.80 24.98 41.62
C GLU A 375 13.79 24.98 40.47
N LYS A 376 14.22 25.37 39.26
CA LYS A 376 13.35 25.32 38.06
C LYS A 376 12.93 23.89 37.71
N ALA A 377 13.83 22.91 37.86
CA ALA A 377 13.49 21.51 37.67
C ALA A 377 12.48 21.04 38.73
N ALA A 378 12.69 21.38 40.00
CA ALA A 378 11.78 21.00 41.09
C ALA A 378 10.41 21.69 40.99
N ALA A 379 10.36 22.95 40.54
CA ALA A 379 9.11 23.70 40.36
C ALA A 379 8.15 23.07 39.33
N GLN A 380 8.67 22.26 38.42
CA GLN A 380 7.87 21.50 37.44
C GLN A 380 7.31 20.19 38.01
N GLY A 381 7.68 19.84 39.26
CA GLY A 381 7.14 18.74 40.04
C GLY A 381 7.94 17.42 39.91
N GLY A 382 7.77 16.52 40.86
CA GLY A 382 8.37 15.18 40.83
C GLY A 382 9.37 14.93 41.96
N ALA A 383 9.22 13.80 42.64
CA ALA A 383 9.97 13.48 43.86
C ALA A 383 11.49 13.47 43.65
N VAL A 384 11.96 13.03 42.49
CA VAL A 384 13.40 12.96 42.17
C VAL A 384 13.99 14.37 42.00
N ALA A 385 13.32 15.29 41.30
CA ALA A 385 13.79 16.66 41.12
C ALA A 385 13.86 17.42 42.46
N GLU A 386 12.85 17.25 43.33
CA GLU A 386 12.85 17.82 44.67
C GLU A 386 13.93 17.21 45.59
N ARG A 387 14.18 15.90 45.46
CA ARG A 387 15.27 15.21 46.17
C ARG A 387 16.63 15.76 45.72
N ASN A 388 16.86 15.86 44.43
CA ASN A 388 18.07 16.42 43.84
C ASN A 388 18.35 17.85 44.33
N LEU A 389 17.32 18.71 44.41
CA LEU A 389 17.46 20.06 44.98
C LEU A 389 17.83 20.03 46.47
N ARG A 390 17.21 19.16 47.27
CA ARG A 390 17.57 18.98 48.70
C ARG A 390 19.01 18.50 48.88
N LEU A 391 19.45 17.55 48.06
CA LEU A 391 20.83 17.06 48.05
C LEU A 391 21.81 18.20 47.73
N LEU A 392 21.53 18.99 46.69
CA LEU A 392 22.35 20.14 46.31
C LEU A 392 22.47 21.16 47.45
N ARG A 393 21.36 21.55 48.08
CA ARG A 393 21.36 22.50 49.19
C ARG A 393 22.11 21.98 50.42
N ALA A 394 21.92 20.70 50.77
CA ALA A 394 22.63 20.07 51.88
C ALA A 394 24.15 19.99 51.62
N TRP A 395 24.53 19.59 50.41
CA TRP A 395 25.92 19.54 49.98
C TRP A 395 26.56 20.95 49.97
N ARG A 396 25.87 21.95 49.43
CA ARG A 396 26.33 23.35 49.39
C ARG A 396 26.48 23.95 50.79
N GLY A 397 25.62 23.57 51.74
CA GLY A 397 25.70 24.00 53.15
C GLY A 397 26.83 23.35 53.95
N THR A 398 27.46 22.29 53.42
CA THR A 398 28.60 21.61 54.04
C THR A 398 29.89 22.37 53.75
N ARG A 399 30.79 22.48 54.74
CA ARG A 399 32.08 23.16 54.56
C ARG A 399 32.91 22.49 53.45
N ARG A 400 33.61 23.27 52.64
CA ARG A 400 34.39 22.75 51.49
C ARG A 400 35.38 21.65 51.84
N ASN A 401 36.02 21.72 53.01
CA ASN A 401 37.00 20.71 53.43
C ASN A 401 36.35 19.41 53.92
N ASP A 402 35.07 19.47 54.30
CA ASP A 402 34.30 18.36 54.86
C ASP A 402 33.34 17.75 53.84
N ARG A 403 33.20 18.35 52.65
CA ARG A 403 32.30 17.86 51.60
C ARG A 403 32.97 16.77 50.76
N GLY A 404 32.26 15.69 50.51
CA GLY A 404 32.64 14.68 49.50
C GLY A 404 32.28 15.11 48.07
N PRO A 405 32.63 14.28 47.06
CA PRO A 405 32.25 14.52 45.66
C PRO A 405 30.73 14.57 45.49
N PHE A 406 30.25 15.50 44.65
CA PHE A 406 28.81 15.62 44.36
C PHE A 406 28.33 14.69 43.24
N SER A 407 29.22 14.34 42.31
CA SER A 407 28.91 13.53 41.12
C SER A 407 28.20 12.22 41.45
N ASP A 408 27.34 11.76 40.55
CA ASP A 408 26.77 10.41 40.67
C ASP A 408 27.85 9.38 40.27
N PRO A 409 28.26 8.47 41.18
CA PRO A 409 29.30 7.51 40.86
C PRO A 409 28.93 6.54 39.73
N PHE A 410 27.64 6.35 39.40
CA PHE A 410 27.22 5.59 38.22
C PHE A 410 27.53 6.34 36.93
N LEU A 411 27.27 7.66 36.89
CA LEU A 411 27.58 8.49 35.73
C LEU A 411 29.10 8.65 35.56
N ASP A 412 29.86 8.68 36.67
CA ASP A 412 31.33 8.72 36.64
C ASP A 412 31.95 7.49 35.95
N ILE A 413 31.28 6.33 36.00
CA ILE A 413 31.68 5.10 35.28
C ILE A 413 30.94 4.91 33.94
N GLY A 414 30.17 5.91 33.52
CA GLY A 414 29.44 5.95 32.25
C GLY A 414 28.20 5.06 32.20
N LEU A 415 27.61 4.74 33.35
CA LEU A 415 26.38 3.96 33.47
C LEU A 415 25.20 4.83 33.91
N ASP A 416 23.99 4.37 33.62
CA ASP A 416 22.78 4.98 34.17
C ASP A 416 22.71 4.79 35.69
N HIS A 417 22.11 5.74 36.39
CA HIS A 417 21.91 5.68 37.85
C HIS A 417 21.28 4.36 38.28
N GLY A 418 21.96 3.56 39.09
CA GLY A 418 21.43 2.28 39.56
C GLY A 418 21.42 1.15 38.52
N ALA A 419 22.28 1.24 37.50
CA ALA A 419 22.46 0.15 36.54
C ALA A 419 23.04 -1.12 37.22
N ASP A 420 22.47 -2.27 36.86
CA ASP A 420 23.06 -3.56 37.19
C ASP A 420 24.41 -3.75 36.46
N GLY A 421 25.29 -4.62 36.97
CA GLY A 421 26.57 -4.92 36.32
C GLY A 421 27.67 -3.85 36.48
N TRP A 422 27.46 -2.86 37.35
CA TRP A 422 28.47 -1.81 37.61
C TRP A 422 29.83 -2.37 38.07
N GLU A 423 29.87 -3.50 38.79
CA GLU A 423 31.13 -4.15 39.19
C GLU A 423 31.97 -4.61 37.99
N GLU A 424 31.32 -5.17 36.97
CA GLU A 424 31.98 -5.63 35.75
C GLU A 424 32.51 -4.43 34.97
N ARG A 425 31.71 -3.36 34.89
CA ARG A 425 32.13 -2.10 34.29
C ARG A 425 33.34 -1.48 34.99
N CYS A 426 33.38 -1.47 36.32
CA CYS A 426 34.55 -1.02 37.06
C CYS A 426 35.79 -1.86 36.71
N ARG A 427 35.68 -3.19 36.63
CA ARG A 427 36.80 -4.07 36.22
C ARG A 427 37.27 -3.82 34.79
N GLU A 428 36.38 -3.43 33.88
CA GLU A 428 36.74 -3.03 32.52
C GLU A 428 37.50 -1.70 32.50
N ILE A 429 36.96 -0.67 33.16
CA ILE A 429 37.57 0.66 33.22
C ILE A 429 38.94 0.57 33.91
N PHE A 430 39.07 -0.22 34.98
CA PHE A 430 40.34 -0.43 35.67
C PHE A 430 41.43 -0.98 34.73
N ARG A 431 41.08 -1.92 33.84
CA ARG A 431 41.97 -2.46 32.81
C ARG A 431 42.30 -1.43 31.72
N GLN A 432 41.34 -0.57 31.36
CA GLN A 432 41.55 0.49 30.35
C GLN A 432 42.50 1.59 30.86
N HIS A 433 42.50 1.86 32.17
CA HIS A 433 43.35 2.86 32.82
C HIS A 433 44.58 2.25 33.50
N GLU A 434 45.04 1.08 33.04
CA GLU A 434 46.26 0.47 33.59
C GLU A 434 47.46 1.40 33.40
N GLY A 435 48.11 1.78 34.52
CA GLY A 435 49.23 2.72 34.53
C GLY A 435 48.86 4.18 34.80
N ASP A 436 47.57 4.54 34.86
CA ASP A 436 47.10 5.85 35.31
C ASP A 436 46.59 5.77 36.76
N ALA A 437 47.50 6.03 37.70
CA ALA A 437 47.20 5.97 39.13
C ALA A 437 46.10 6.95 39.56
N ARG A 438 45.94 8.07 38.86
CA ARG A 438 44.92 9.07 39.19
C ARG A 438 43.54 8.56 38.76
N ALA A 439 43.40 8.12 37.52
CA ALA A 439 42.15 7.57 37.01
C ALA A 439 41.71 6.33 37.81
N GLN A 440 42.64 5.45 38.19
CA GLN A 440 42.35 4.30 39.04
C GLN A 440 41.91 4.70 40.45
N SER A 441 42.49 5.75 41.03
CA SER A 441 42.05 6.28 42.34
C SER A 441 40.65 6.88 42.27
N GLU A 442 40.33 7.62 41.20
CA GLU A 442 39.01 8.20 40.97
C GLU A 442 37.95 7.09 40.80
N LEU A 443 38.28 6.01 40.06
CA LEU A 443 37.43 4.83 39.93
C LEU A 443 37.19 4.10 41.26
N ASN A 444 38.24 3.88 42.05
CA ASN A 444 38.10 3.23 43.36
C ASN A 444 37.19 4.02 44.30
N MET A 445 37.28 5.36 44.28
CA MET A 445 36.37 6.22 45.06
C MET A 445 34.91 6.07 44.60
N ALA A 446 34.65 6.02 43.28
CA ALA A 446 33.30 5.79 42.76
C ALA A 446 32.74 4.42 43.20
N GLU A 447 33.55 3.37 43.08
CA GLU A 447 33.22 2.01 43.52
C GLU A 447 32.94 1.93 45.03
N GLU A 448 33.76 2.56 45.86
CA GLU A 448 33.53 2.63 47.32
C GLU A 448 32.23 3.36 47.66
N ARG A 449 31.91 4.45 46.95
CA ARG A 449 30.64 5.19 47.14
C ARG A 449 29.44 4.32 46.80
N ILE A 450 29.47 3.60 45.68
CA ILE A 450 28.39 2.68 45.29
C ILE A 450 28.20 1.58 46.35
N ARG A 451 29.28 0.95 46.80
CA ARG A 451 29.22 -0.05 47.89
C ARG A 451 28.78 0.53 49.23
N GLY A 452 29.13 1.78 49.50
CA GLY A 452 28.70 2.50 50.70
C GLY A 452 27.19 2.71 50.69
N ALA A 453 26.65 3.18 49.57
CA ALA A 453 25.22 3.39 49.36
C ALA A 453 24.41 2.09 49.48
N LEU A 454 24.90 0.97 48.91
CA LEU A 454 24.27 -0.34 49.04
C LEU A 454 24.14 -0.84 50.50
N ARG A 455 25.04 -0.40 51.38
CA ARG A 455 25.03 -0.77 52.81
C ARG A 455 24.14 0.15 53.66
N GLY A 456 23.77 1.32 53.16
CA GLY A 456 22.99 2.32 53.89
C GLY A 456 21.48 2.19 53.67
N GLU A 457 20.69 2.64 54.64
CA GLU A 457 19.21 2.57 54.58
C GLU A 457 18.61 3.43 53.45
N ALA A 458 19.30 4.50 53.06
CA ALA A 458 18.86 5.38 51.97
C ALA A 458 19.18 4.83 50.57
N GLY A 459 19.90 3.71 50.45
CA GLY A 459 20.27 3.13 49.16
C GLY A 459 20.96 4.14 48.24
N TRP A 460 20.59 4.13 46.96
CA TRP A 460 21.15 5.04 45.93
C TRP A 460 20.55 6.45 45.94
N ASP A 461 19.50 6.71 46.74
CA ASP A 461 18.85 8.02 46.82
C ASP A 461 19.75 9.13 47.39
N VAL A 462 20.93 8.77 47.90
CA VAL A 462 21.98 9.68 48.36
C VAL A 462 22.72 10.40 47.22
N PHE A 463 22.59 9.91 45.98
CA PHE A 463 23.23 10.49 44.80
C PHE A 463 22.26 11.38 44.01
N TYR A 464 22.83 12.36 43.30
CA TYR A 464 22.08 13.17 42.36
C TYR A 464 21.67 12.32 41.16
N GLN A 465 20.37 12.12 40.97
CA GLN A 465 19.89 11.18 39.95
C GLN A 465 19.65 11.90 38.61
N LEU A 466 20.27 11.38 37.56
CA LEU A 466 19.93 11.65 36.17
C LEU A 466 19.71 10.32 35.43
N PRO A 467 18.74 10.24 34.50
CA PRO A 467 17.67 11.23 34.27
C PRO A 467 16.67 11.30 35.44
N VAL A 468 15.93 12.41 35.53
CA VAL A 468 14.87 12.56 36.55
C VAL A 468 13.70 11.62 36.23
N ASP A 469 13.34 11.51 34.97
CA ASP A 469 12.37 10.55 34.44
C ASP A 469 12.92 9.89 33.15
N ARG A 470 13.26 8.60 33.25
CA ARG A 470 13.80 7.80 32.15
C ARG A 470 12.87 7.73 30.95
N SER A 471 11.56 7.76 31.15
CA SER A 471 10.58 7.59 30.07
C SER A 471 10.64 8.72 29.04
N ARG A 472 11.16 9.90 29.43
CA ARG A 472 11.26 11.10 28.58
C ARG A 472 12.39 11.05 27.56
N TYR A 473 13.31 10.11 27.71
CA TYR A 473 14.43 9.92 26.80
C TYR A 473 14.10 8.97 25.66
N VAL A 474 13.02 8.20 25.81
CA VAL A 474 12.60 7.17 24.87
C VAL A 474 12.03 7.81 23.60
N MET A 475 12.59 7.42 22.45
CA MET A 475 12.02 7.80 21.16
C MET A 475 10.64 7.16 20.99
N PRO A 476 9.64 7.90 20.48
CA PRO A 476 8.31 7.34 20.27
C PRO A 476 8.37 6.19 19.26
N SER A 477 7.83 5.03 19.66
CA SER A 477 7.59 3.90 18.76
C SER A 477 6.15 4.01 18.25
N GLN A 478 6.00 4.50 17.02
CA GLN A 478 4.70 4.67 16.34
C GLN A 478 4.85 4.24 14.89
N VAL A 479 3.73 3.88 14.25
CA VAL A 479 3.74 3.55 12.83
C VAL A 479 3.98 4.83 12.01
N PRO A 480 5.00 4.87 11.13
CA PRO A 480 5.29 6.04 10.32
C PRO A 480 4.24 6.24 9.23
N LYS A 481 3.94 7.50 8.88
CA LYS A 481 3.01 7.83 7.79
C LYS A 481 3.69 7.84 6.43
N HIS A 482 4.95 8.28 6.37
CA HIS A 482 5.66 8.50 5.09
C HIS A 482 6.17 7.19 4.45
N LEU A 483 6.60 6.23 5.27
CA LEU A 483 7.21 4.99 4.78
C LEU A 483 6.20 3.85 4.54
N VAL A 484 4.97 3.98 5.01
CA VAL A 484 3.93 2.96 4.81
C VAL A 484 3.47 2.95 3.35
N PRO A 485 3.60 1.81 2.64
CA PRO A 485 3.05 1.65 1.31
C PRO A 485 1.52 1.87 1.26
N PRO A 486 1.00 2.44 0.15
CA PRO A 486 -0.43 2.49 -0.08
C PRO A 486 -0.99 1.08 -0.18
N VAL A 487 -2.30 0.95 0.02
CA VAL A 487 -2.97 -0.34 -0.19
C VAL A 487 -2.95 -0.69 -1.68
N GLU A 488 -2.31 -1.79 -2.03
CA GLU A 488 -2.31 -2.29 -3.40
C GLU A 488 -3.66 -2.93 -3.74
N PRO A 489 -4.07 -2.95 -5.01
CA PRO A 489 -5.16 -3.80 -5.50
C PRO A 489 -4.92 -5.28 -5.23
N LEU A 490 -6.00 -6.05 -5.02
CA LEU A 490 -5.90 -7.50 -5.04
C LEU A 490 -5.42 -7.98 -6.43
N SER A 491 -4.45 -8.89 -6.43
CA SER A 491 -3.93 -9.49 -7.66
C SER A 491 -4.99 -10.31 -8.38
N ARG A 492 -4.89 -10.33 -9.71
CA ARG A 492 -5.74 -11.13 -10.58
C ARG A 492 -5.66 -12.62 -10.20
N ARG A 493 -6.81 -13.29 -10.14
CA ARG A 493 -6.93 -14.74 -9.89
C ARG A 493 -7.27 -15.55 -11.13
N THR A 494 -7.89 -14.92 -12.12
CA THR A 494 -8.24 -15.59 -13.36
C THR A 494 -7.03 -15.68 -14.28
N SER A 495 -6.97 -16.73 -15.10
CA SER A 495 -6.06 -16.74 -16.25
C SER A 495 -6.50 -15.70 -17.29
N VAL A 496 -5.62 -15.38 -18.24
CA VAL A 496 -5.99 -14.65 -19.46
C VAL A 496 -7.20 -15.32 -20.12
N THR A 497 -8.11 -14.52 -20.69
CA THR A 497 -9.32 -15.01 -21.36
C THR A 497 -9.00 -16.15 -22.32
N SER A 498 -9.65 -17.29 -22.10
CA SER A 498 -9.45 -18.50 -22.89
C SER A 498 -10.19 -18.42 -24.23
N GLY A 499 -9.75 -19.24 -25.20
CA GLY A 499 -10.45 -19.36 -26.49
C GLY A 499 -11.89 -19.84 -26.35
N GLY A 500 -12.19 -20.70 -25.36
CA GLY A 500 -13.54 -21.17 -25.08
C GLY A 500 -14.47 -20.06 -24.57
N GLU A 501 -13.98 -19.21 -23.66
CA GLU A 501 -14.73 -18.03 -23.19
C GLU A 501 -14.98 -17.03 -24.33
N LEU A 502 -13.98 -16.81 -25.19
CA LEU A 502 -14.12 -15.97 -26.37
C LEU A 502 -15.16 -16.53 -27.35
N GLU A 503 -15.19 -17.85 -27.58
CA GLU A 503 -16.22 -18.51 -28.41
C GLU A 503 -17.61 -18.41 -27.78
N ALA A 504 -17.74 -18.51 -26.45
CA ALA A 504 -19.03 -18.34 -25.77
C ALA A 504 -19.57 -16.91 -25.94
N ILE A 505 -18.71 -15.89 -25.83
CA ILE A 505 -19.09 -14.50 -26.07
C ILE A 505 -19.45 -14.29 -27.55
N ARG A 506 -18.68 -14.88 -28.46
CA ARG A 506 -18.95 -14.87 -29.91
C ARG A 506 -20.29 -15.50 -30.25
N ALA A 507 -20.65 -16.61 -29.59
CA ALA A 507 -21.92 -17.29 -29.77
C ALA A 507 -23.10 -16.41 -29.34
N ARG A 508 -22.98 -15.73 -28.20
CA ARG A 508 -23.98 -14.73 -27.76
C ARG A 508 -24.09 -13.55 -28.72
N ALA A 509 -22.97 -13.04 -29.21
CA ALA A 509 -22.95 -11.98 -30.22
C ALA A 509 -23.60 -12.38 -31.54
N ALA A 510 -23.55 -13.67 -31.91
CA ALA A 510 -24.24 -14.22 -33.07
C ALA A 510 -25.78 -14.14 -32.94
N VAL A 511 -26.33 -14.27 -31.73
CA VAL A 511 -27.77 -14.08 -31.50
C VAL A 511 -28.20 -12.63 -31.77
N GLU A 512 -27.39 -11.64 -31.41
CA GLU A 512 -27.67 -10.24 -31.72
C GLU A 512 -27.69 -9.94 -33.23
N LEU A 513 -26.96 -10.75 -34.01
CA LEU A 513 -26.92 -10.64 -35.47
C LEU A 513 -28.25 -11.01 -36.12
N LEU A 514 -29.10 -11.78 -35.44
CA LEU A 514 -30.44 -12.12 -35.92
C LEU A 514 -31.29 -10.85 -36.16
N ASN A 515 -31.02 -9.76 -35.45
CA ASN A 515 -31.67 -8.47 -35.67
C ASN A 515 -31.29 -7.80 -37.00
N ASP A 516 -30.21 -8.23 -37.66
CA ASP A 516 -29.79 -7.73 -38.97
C ASP A 516 -30.32 -8.57 -40.15
N PHE A 517 -31.13 -9.60 -39.88
CA PHE A 517 -31.83 -10.31 -40.95
C PHE A 517 -32.71 -9.32 -41.73
N ARG A 518 -32.67 -9.45 -43.06
CA ARG A 518 -33.57 -8.68 -43.92
C ARG A 518 -35.02 -9.09 -43.64
N THR A 519 -35.93 -8.12 -43.74
CA THR A 519 -37.37 -8.40 -43.65
C THR A 519 -37.90 -9.16 -44.86
N THR A 520 -37.25 -9.01 -46.02
CA THR A 520 -37.59 -9.73 -47.26
C THR A 520 -36.32 -10.23 -47.95
N ALA A 521 -36.40 -11.42 -48.56
CA ALA A 521 -35.23 -12.00 -49.21
C ALA A 521 -34.76 -11.17 -50.43
N PRO A 522 -33.44 -11.09 -50.69
CA PRO A 522 -32.89 -10.30 -51.79
C PRO A 522 -33.36 -10.82 -53.13
N ARG A 523 -33.80 -9.94 -54.03
CA ARG A 523 -34.09 -10.30 -55.41
C ARG A 523 -32.79 -10.38 -56.20
N LEU A 524 -32.29 -11.59 -56.46
CA LEU A 524 -31.20 -11.76 -57.42
C LEU A 524 -31.77 -11.73 -58.85
N ASP A 525 -31.28 -10.81 -59.67
CA ASP A 525 -31.77 -10.57 -61.02
C ASP A 525 -31.58 -11.78 -61.95
N ARG A 526 -32.51 -11.95 -62.91
CA ARG A 526 -32.60 -13.11 -63.85
C ARG A 526 -31.34 -13.34 -64.71
N HIS A 527 -30.43 -12.36 -64.78
CA HIS A 527 -29.32 -12.34 -65.74
C HIS A 527 -27.92 -12.17 -65.13
N SER A 528 -27.76 -12.24 -63.80
CA SER A 528 -26.41 -12.32 -63.23
C SER A 528 -25.85 -13.74 -63.42
N SER A 529 -25.10 -13.92 -64.51
CA SER A 529 -24.18 -15.06 -64.65
C SER A 529 -23.14 -14.97 -63.53
N VAL A 530 -22.97 -16.06 -62.80
CA VAL A 530 -21.83 -16.23 -61.89
C VAL A 530 -20.56 -16.09 -62.74
N ARG A 531 -19.69 -15.15 -62.38
CA ARG A 531 -18.27 -15.19 -62.74
C ARG A 531 -17.49 -15.45 -61.47
#